data_AF-A0A2R7JD68-F1
#
_entry.id   AF-A0A2R7JD68-F1
#
_cell.length_a   1.000
_cell.length_b   1.000
_cell.length_c   1.000
_cell.angle_alpha   90.00
_cell.angle_beta   90.00
_cell.angle_gamma   90.00
#
_symmetry.space_group_name_H-M   'P 1'
#
loop_
_entity.id
_entity.type
_entity.pdbx_description
1 polymer ?
#
loop_
_entity_poly.entity_id
_entity_poly.type
_entity_poly.pdbx_seq_one_letter_code
_entity_poly.pdbx_strand_id
1 'polypeptide(L)'
;MPERARAAFGGRGEVQIALGTGSLAEARHLLARELAKFEKILSDAIGVRSPAAVLDRPQREPSAEEIEAGVREWFAERVGRLEQEADTITDEGRAVGLLRDYDALSQSTATGMRIGAENAMMTDWIVEALIERFGWRISPSNPLHRRLTKLVGRGQIEATGRFQQEVNGDPARVRDDTFSPEQYRLDAERRRDRQAGTPVSLIALFDGYVRERNPALATVKAWRRFISAFVTFVGYDDAARVKPEDVIAWKDHLLHKAGKDGTGLSAKTVGETYLSALKTTLRWAVENHKLAGNPAATARVRGPKRVYTRERGLSNDEAKMILTATLLPPPPRLSAKRALAHRWVPWLCAYTGARVNEITQLRGKDVALVDGIWTIRITPEAGPIKNFARTVALHPHIVDQGFVDVAKATAGPLFFDPSLRRKGSDENPQSKKVGEHLAKWVRSIGVTHPEVQPNHGWRHRFKTISRNVRMDPEIRDYIQGHVPRTEGEKYGDTSPEAVLREVSRLPRYLG
;
A
#
# COMPACT_ATOMS: atom_id res chain seq x y z
N MET A 1 -46.82 16.40 -28.84
CA MET A 1 -46.09 16.94 -27.68
C MET A 1 -46.82 16.55 -26.41
N PRO A 2 -46.13 16.04 -25.37
CA PRO A 2 -46.73 15.77 -24.06
C PRO A 2 -47.36 17.04 -23.47
N GLU A 3 -48.49 16.91 -22.75
CA GLU A 3 -49.22 18.05 -22.18
C GLU A 3 -48.35 18.89 -21.21
N ARG A 4 -47.47 18.21 -20.46
CA ARG A 4 -46.46 18.83 -19.59
C ARG A 4 -45.42 19.65 -20.34
N ALA A 5 -45.04 19.23 -21.55
CA ALA A 5 -44.13 19.98 -22.41
C ALA A 5 -44.81 21.27 -22.95
N ARG A 6 -46.10 21.20 -23.31
CA ARG A 6 -46.87 22.38 -23.72
C ARG A 6 -47.05 23.38 -22.57
N ALA A 7 -47.29 22.90 -21.34
CA ALA A 7 -47.45 23.76 -20.17
C ALA A 7 -46.18 24.60 -19.89
N ALA A 8 -44.98 24.03 -20.09
CA ALA A 8 -43.71 24.73 -19.89
C ALA A 8 -43.49 25.91 -20.85
N PHE A 9 -44.18 25.91 -22.00
CA PHE A 9 -44.13 26.98 -23.01
C PHE A 9 -45.48 27.73 -23.12
N GLY A 10 -46.22 27.83 -22.01
CA GLY A 10 -47.45 28.62 -21.95
C GLY A 10 -48.58 28.11 -22.85
N GLY A 11 -48.64 26.79 -23.09
CA GLY A 11 -49.66 26.13 -23.90
C GLY A 11 -49.42 26.19 -25.42
N ARG A 12 -48.33 26.81 -25.88
CA ARG A 12 -48.05 26.98 -27.31
C ARG A 12 -47.42 25.72 -27.91
N GLY A 13 -47.78 25.43 -29.17
CA GLY A 13 -47.19 24.33 -29.95
C GLY A 13 -45.91 24.69 -30.70
N GLU A 14 -45.58 25.99 -30.74
CA GLU A 14 -44.43 26.56 -31.43
C GLU A 14 -43.92 27.77 -30.62
N VAL A 15 -42.59 27.92 -30.55
CA VAL A 15 -41.93 29.04 -29.88
C VAL A 15 -41.09 29.77 -30.91
N GLN A 16 -41.42 31.03 -31.18
CA GLN A 16 -40.66 31.90 -32.08
C GLN A 16 -39.92 32.94 -31.26
N ILE A 17 -38.60 33.01 -31.44
CA ILE A 17 -37.72 33.98 -30.78
C ILE A 17 -36.98 34.75 -31.87
N ALA A 18 -37.14 36.06 -31.90
CA ALA A 18 -36.34 36.92 -32.76
C ALA A 18 -34.92 37.00 -32.18
N LEU A 19 -33.91 36.55 -32.93
CA LEU A 19 -32.51 36.61 -32.50
C LEU A 19 -31.91 38.01 -32.62
N GLY A 20 -32.56 38.92 -33.36
CA GLY A 20 -32.23 40.35 -33.38
C GLY A 20 -30.89 40.70 -34.03
N THR A 21 -30.42 39.92 -35.01
CA THR A 21 -29.05 40.05 -35.56
C THR A 21 -29.01 40.62 -36.97
N GLY A 22 -27.90 41.30 -37.29
CA GLY A 22 -27.64 41.87 -38.62
C GLY A 22 -26.89 40.94 -39.58
N SER A 23 -26.37 39.80 -39.10
CA SER A 23 -25.63 38.84 -39.92
C SER A 23 -26.06 37.38 -39.68
N LEU A 24 -25.86 36.53 -40.70
CA LEU A 24 -26.19 35.11 -40.64
C LEU A 24 -25.27 34.32 -39.68
N ALA A 25 -24.03 34.76 -39.50
CA ALA A 25 -23.07 34.11 -38.59
C ALA A 25 -23.48 34.33 -37.12
N GLU A 26 -23.89 35.55 -36.78
CA GLU A 26 -24.41 35.93 -35.46
C GLU A 26 -25.72 35.19 -35.15
N ALA A 27 -26.62 35.07 -36.15
CA ALA A 27 -27.86 34.30 -36.03
C ALA A 27 -27.60 32.82 -35.73
N ARG A 28 -26.64 32.18 -36.42
CA ARG A 28 -26.32 30.74 -36.22
C ARG A 28 -25.76 30.45 -34.83
N HIS A 29 -24.98 31.36 -34.25
CA HIS A 29 -24.42 31.18 -32.92
C HIS A 29 -25.45 31.38 -31.81
N LEU A 30 -26.25 32.46 -31.88
CA LEU A 30 -27.36 32.69 -30.94
C LEU A 30 -28.43 31.60 -31.02
N LEU A 31 -28.65 31.05 -32.22
CA LEU A 31 -29.53 29.90 -32.42
C LEU A 31 -29.08 28.69 -31.59
N ALA A 32 -27.79 28.36 -31.55
CA ALA A 32 -27.30 27.23 -30.75
C ALA A 32 -27.56 27.42 -29.25
N ARG A 33 -27.44 28.65 -28.75
CA ARG A 33 -27.71 29.00 -27.35
C ARG A 33 -29.20 28.93 -27.01
N GLU A 34 -30.05 29.48 -27.87
CA GLU A 34 -31.51 29.42 -27.68
C GLU A 34 -32.04 28.00 -27.84
N LEU A 35 -31.46 27.20 -28.74
CA LEU A 35 -31.75 25.77 -28.86
C LEU A 35 -31.36 25.02 -27.58
N ALA A 36 -30.19 25.27 -27.01
CA ALA A 36 -29.77 24.64 -25.75
C ALA A 36 -30.69 25.01 -24.57
N LYS A 37 -31.14 26.27 -24.49
CA LYS A 37 -32.15 26.70 -23.50
C LYS A 37 -33.50 26.02 -23.72
N PHE A 38 -33.96 25.96 -24.98
CA PHE A 38 -35.18 25.30 -25.37
C PHE A 38 -35.14 23.80 -25.02
N GLU A 39 -34.06 23.11 -25.35
CA GLU A 39 -33.84 21.70 -25.03
C GLU A 39 -33.80 21.45 -23.53
N LYS A 40 -33.17 22.33 -22.73
CA LYS A 40 -33.17 22.23 -21.27
C LYS A 40 -34.58 22.32 -20.69
N ILE A 41 -35.34 23.36 -21.05
CA ILE A 41 -36.73 23.56 -20.58
C ILE A 41 -37.60 22.37 -20.98
N LEU A 42 -37.42 21.89 -22.22
CA LEU A 42 -38.14 20.73 -22.72
C LEU A 42 -37.80 19.46 -21.92
N SER A 43 -36.52 19.22 -21.66
CA SER A 43 -36.00 18.06 -20.91
C SER A 43 -36.50 18.03 -19.46
N ASP A 44 -36.47 19.19 -18.79
CA ASP A 44 -36.96 19.36 -17.42
C ASP A 44 -38.48 19.09 -17.33
N ALA A 45 -39.24 19.53 -18.33
CA ALA A 45 -40.70 19.36 -18.36
C ALA A 45 -41.14 17.90 -18.61
N ILE A 46 -40.32 17.11 -19.32
CA ILE A 46 -40.64 15.71 -19.68
C ILE A 46 -39.91 14.68 -18.83
N GLY A 47 -39.04 15.10 -17.90
CA GLY A 47 -38.36 14.22 -16.94
C GLY A 47 -37.28 13.33 -17.56
N VAL A 48 -36.77 13.69 -18.74
CA VAL A 48 -35.63 13.01 -19.39
C VAL A 48 -34.37 13.83 -19.07
N ARG A 49 -33.21 13.20 -18.81
CA ARG A 49 -31.95 13.93 -18.63
C ARG A 49 -31.47 14.47 -19.97
N SER A 50 -31.23 15.78 -20.06
CA SER A 50 -30.65 16.40 -21.24
C SER A 50 -29.18 15.98 -21.39
N PRO A 51 -28.67 15.76 -22.62
CA PRO A 51 -27.23 15.68 -22.87
C PRO A 51 -26.48 16.97 -22.50
N ALA A 52 -27.18 18.10 -22.32
CA ALA A 52 -26.61 19.40 -21.93
C ALA A 52 -26.30 19.52 -20.42
N ALA A 53 -25.80 18.44 -19.80
CA ALA A 53 -25.39 18.40 -18.38
C ALA A 53 -24.03 19.12 -18.11
N VAL A 54 -23.76 20.23 -18.79
CA VAL A 54 -22.53 21.03 -18.61
C VAL A 54 -22.76 22.24 -17.68
N LEU A 55 -24.01 22.65 -17.45
CA LEU A 55 -24.33 23.89 -16.75
C LEU A 55 -24.39 23.82 -15.21
N ASP A 56 -24.07 22.68 -14.59
CA ASP A 56 -24.13 22.52 -13.12
C ASP A 56 -22.74 22.28 -12.50
N ARG A 57 -21.68 22.82 -13.11
CA ARG A 57 -20.36 22.85 -12.49
C ARG A 57 -20.27 24.04 -11.53
N PRO A 58 -19.91 23.84 -10.24
CA PRO A 58 -19.70 24.96 -9.33
C PRO A 58 -18.60 25.87 -9.89
N GLN A 59 -18.95 27.13 -10.17
CA GLN A 59 -18.01 28.08 -10.73
C GLN A 59 -16.96 28.47 -9.69
N ARG A 60 -15.69 28.48 -10.09
CA ARG A 60 -14.57 28.92 -9.24
C ARG A 60 -13.72 29.98 -9.91
N GLU A 61 -13.08 30.83 -9.13
CA GLU A 61 -12.13 31.81 -9.66
C GLU A 61 -10.83 31.10 -10.07
N PRO A 62 -10.37 31.26 -11.33
CA PRO A 62 -9.16 30.58 -11.82
C PRO A 62 -7.88 31.34 -11.44
N SER A 63 -6.76 30.61 -11.36
CA SER A 63 -5.45 31.25 -11.28
C SER A 63 -5.02 31.83 -12.63
N ALA A 64 -4.04 32.73 -12.62
CA ALA A 64 -3.43 33.27 -13.84
C ALA A 64 -2.89 32.17 -14.79
N GLU A 65 -2.30 31.13 -14.22
CA GLU A 65 -1.77 29.98 -14.98
C GLU A 65 -2.89 29.15 -15.62
N GLU A 66 -4.04 29.03 -14.95
CA GLU A 66 -5.20 28.30 -15.47
C GLU A 66 -5.86 29.04 -16.63
N ILE A 67 -5.93 30.36 -16.56
CA ILE A 67 -6.34 31.23 -17.66
C ILE A 67 -5.43 31.00 -18.87
N GLU A 68 -4.12 31.03 -18.66
CA GLU A 68 -3.15 30.86 -19.74
C GLU A 68 -3.21 29.47 -20.39
N ALA A 69 -3.29 28.41 -19.59
CA ALA A 69 -3.42 27.05 -20.08
C ALA A 69 -4.75 26.85 -20.85
N GLY A 70 -5.85 27.42 -20.36
CA GLY A 70 -7.15 27.33 -21.02
C GLY A 70 -7.18 28.05 -22.38
N VAL A 71 -6.53 29.22 -22.49
CA VAL A 71 -6.41 29.92 -23.77
C VAL A 71 -5.48 29.17 -24.73
N ARG A 72 -4.39 28.56 -24.25
CA ARG A 72 -3.52 27.69 -25.08
C ARG A 72 -4.28 26.47 -25.63
N GLU A 73 -5.16 25.87 -24.84
CA GLU A 73 -6.00 24.75 -25.29
C GLU A 73 -6.94 25.17 -26.43
N TRP A 74 -7.63 26.29 -26.26
CA TRP A 74 -8.45 26.88 -27.33
C TRP A 74 -7.63 27.25 -28.56
N PHE A 75 -6.45 27.83 -28.37
CA PHE A 75 -5.56 28.22 -29.45
C PHE A 75 -5.12 27.01 -30.29
N ALA A 76 -4.73 25.91 -29.64
CA ALA A 76 -4.32 24.68 -30.33
C ALA A 76 -5.46 24.10 -31.19
N GLU A 77 -6.69 24.09 -30.68
CA GLU A 77 -7.88 23.68 -31.43
C GLU A 77 -8.20 24.63 -32.60
N ARG A 78 -7.91 25.92 -32.44
CA ARG A 78 -8.08 26.91 -33.50
C ARG A 78 -7.04 26.71 -34.60
N VAL A 79 -5.76 26.56 -34.27
CA VAL A 79 -4.69 26.31 -35.23
C VAL A 79 -4.90 25.01 -35.99
N GLY A 80 -5.26 23.91 -35.31
CA GLY A 80 -5.52 22.64 -36.00
C GLY A 80 -6.68 22.70 -36.99
N ARG A 81 -7.71 23.54 -36.75
CA ARG A 81 -8.77 23.81 -37.73
C ARG A 81 -8.30 24.64 -38.92
N LEU A 82 -7.39 25.58 -38.68
CA LEU A 82 -6.80 26.42 -39.73
C LEU A 82 -5.87 25.62 -40.64
N GLU A 83 -5.06 24.71 -40.07
CA GLU A 83 -4.23 23.77 -40.83
C GLU A 83 -5.11 22.86 -41.72
N GLN A 84 -6.18 22.30 -41.17
CA GLN A 84 -7.16 21.53 -41.94
C GLN A 84 -7.82 22.36 -43.06
N GLU A 85 -8.10 23.65 -42.82
CA GLU A 85 -8.65 24.54 -43.82
C GLU A 85 -7.62 24.84 -44.93
N ALA A 86 -6.35 25.05 -44.57
CA ALA A 86 -5.24 25.23 -45.50
C ALA A 86 -5.04 24.01 -46.40
N ASP A 87 -5.09 22.79 -45.85
CA ASP A 87 -4.97 21.53 -46.59
C ASP A 87 -6.05 21.36 -47.66
N THR A 88 -7.20 22.03 -47.52
CA THR A 88 -8.30 21.97 -48.51
C THR A 88 -8.19 23.00 -49.63
N ILE A 89 -7.18 23.87 -49.60
CA ILE A 89 -6.98 24.92 -50.61
C ILE A 89 -6.31 24.31 -51.84
N THR A 90 -7.10 24.11 -52.89
CA THR A 90 -6.63 23.61 -54.20
C THR A 90 -6.60 24.69 -55.29
N ASP A 91 -7.03 25.92 -54.98
CA ASP A 91 -7.18 27.04 -55.91
C ASP A 91 -6.55 28.32 -55.31
N GLU A 92 -5.66 28.94 -56.08
CA GLU A 92 -4.92 30.15 -55.72
C GLU A 92 -5.84 31.34 -55.42
N GLY A 93 -6.98 31.45 -56.12
CA GLY A 93 -7.96 32.52 -55.87
C GLY A 93 -8.63 32.42 -54.49
N ARG A 94 -8.87 31.18 -54.02
CA ARG A 94 -9.42 30.91 -52.68
C ARG A 94 -8.39 31.15 -51.58
N ALA A 95 -7.11 30.84 -51.84
CA ALA A 95 -6.01 31.13 -50.93
C ALA A 95 -5.89 32.63 -50.64
N VAL A 96 -5.90 33.45 -51.70
CA VAL A 96 -5.80 34.92 -51.60
C VAL A 96 -7.02 35.52 -50.87
N GLY A 97 -8.23 35.00 -51.12
CA GLY A 97 -9.44 35.43 -50.41
C GLY A 97 -9.39 35.16 -48.91
N LEU A 98 -9.01 33.94 -48.52
CA LEU A 98 -8.89 33.56 -47.11
C LEU A 98 -7.80 34.37 -46.39
N LEU A 99 -6.64 34.56 -47.01
CA LEU A 99 -5.56 35.38 -46.45
C LEU A 99 -6.04 36.81 -46.17
N ARG A 100 -6.79 37.41 -47.10
CA ARG A 100 -7.35 38.75 -46.95
C ARG A 100 -8.36 38.83 -45.80
N ASP A 101 -9.23 37.84 -45.66
CA ASP A 101 -10.24 37.79 -44.59
C ASP A 101 -9.59 37.63 -43.21
N TYR A 102 -8.57 36.77 -43.11
CA TYR A 102 -7.80 36.58 -41.88
C TYR A 102 -6.96 37.81 -41.53
N ASP A 103 -6.36 38.49 -42.51
CA ASP A 103 -5.66 39.76 -42.28
C ASP A 103 -6.61 40.85 -41.77
N ALA A 104 -7.80 40.98 -42.36
CA ALA A 104 -8.82 41.90 -41.89
C ALA A 104 -9.25 41.60 -40.44
N LEU A 105 -9.42 40.31 -40.10
CA LEU A 105 -9.75 39.87 -38.74
C LEU A 105 -8.61 40.16 -37.74
N SER A 106 -7.36 39.92 -38.12
CA SER A 106 -6.18 40.19 -37.30
C SER A 106 -5.99 41.68 -37.05
N GLN A 107 -6.15 42.52 -38.08
CA GLN A 107 -6.09 43.98 -37.95
C GLN A 107 -7.23 44.53 -37.08
N SER A 108 -8.45 44.01 -37.26
CA SER A 108 -9.59 44.34 -36.39
C SER A 108 -9.31 43.98 -34.93
N THR A 109 -8.81 42.77 -34.66
CA THR A 109 -8.47 42.31 -33.30
C THR A 109 -7.34 43.15 -32.69
N ALA A 110 -6.29 43.46 -33.46
CA ALA A 110 -5.19 44.32 -33.02
C ALA A 110 -5.64 45.76 -32.70
N THR A 111 -6.61 46.28 -33.44
CA THR A 111 -7.17 47.62 -33.25
C THR A 111 -8.07 47.67 -32.01
N GLY A 112 -8.94 46.67 -31.84
CA GLY A 112 -9.79 46.51 -30.63
C GLY A 112 -8.99 46.26 -29.35
N MET A 113 -7.77 45.74 -29.43
CA MET A 113 -6.86 45.63 -28.28
C MET A 113 -6.18 46.95 -27.89
N ARG A 114 -6.07 47.94 -28.80
CA ARG A 114 -5.38 49.22 -28.56
C ARG A 114 -6.32 50.33 -28.10
N ILE A 115 -7.54 50.33 -28.60
CA ILE A 115 -8.58 51.31 -28.30
C ILE A 115 -9.69 50.48 -27.68
N GLY A 116 -10.12 50.78 -26.45
CA GLY A 116 -11.22 50.07 -25.79
C GLY A 116 -12.57 50.31 -26.46
N ALA A 117 -12.66 50.00 -27.75
CA ALA A 117 -13.76 50.24 -28.66
C ALA A 117 -14.66 48.99 -28.73
N GLU A 118 -15.95 49.24 -28.82
CA GLU A 118 -17.07 48.29 -28.74
C GLU A 118 -17.16 47.25 -29.89
N ASN A 119 -16.12 47.09 -30.73
CA ASN A 119 -16.13 46.24 -31.92
C ASN A 119 -15.26 44.97 -31.82
N ALA A 120 -15.09 44.40 -30.62
CA ALA A 120 -14.40 43.13 -30.41
C ALA A 120 -15.35 41.95 -30.12
N MET A 121 -16.57 41.95 -30.69
CA MET A 121 -17.62 40.93 -30.43
C MET A 121 -17.10 39.49 -30.53
N MET A 122 -16.25 39.18 -31.52
CA MET A 122 -15.66 37.84 -31.67
C MET A 122 -14.73 37.46 -30.51
N THR A 123 -13.93 38.40 -30.00
CA THR A 123 -13.05 38.17 -28.86
C THR A 123 -13.87 37.96 -27.59
N ASP A 124 -14.90 38.79 -27.38
CA ASP A 124 -15.79 38.67 -26.22
C ASP A 124 -16.56 37.34 -26.21
N TRP A 125 -17.01 36.85 -27.38
CA TRP A 125 -17.64 35.53 -27.48
C TRP A 125 -16.69 34.38 -27.14
N ILE A 126 -15.43 34.45 -27.57
CA ILE A 126 -14.43 33.44 -27.20
C ILE A 126 -14.16 33.48 -25.70
N VAL A 127 -14.08 34.68 -25.11
CA VAL A 127 -13.90 34.88 -23.67
C VAL A 127 -15.06 34.26 -22.89
N GLU A 128 -16.31 34.54 -23.28
CA GLU A 128 -17.50 33.95 -22.67
C GLU A 128 -17.52 32.43 -22.80
N ALA A 129 -17.21 31.89 -23.98
CA ALA A 129 -17.15 30.46 -24.23
C ALA A 129 -16.08 29.75 -23.38
N LEU A 130 -14.94 30.39 -23.13
CA LEU A 130 -13.89 29.84 -22.26
C LEU A 130 -14.31 29.86 -20.78
N ILE A 131 -14.93 30.96 -20.33
CA ILE A 131 -15.48 31.08 -18.98
C ILE A 131 -16.49 29.95 -18.73
N GLU A 132 -17.39 29.69 -19.68
CA GLU A 132 -18.37 28.62 -19.60
C GLU A 132 -17.72 27.22 -19.66
N ARG A 133 -16.85 26.97 -20.65
CA ARG A 133 -16.17 25.67 -20.86
C ARG A 133 -15.42 25.20 -19.61
N PHE A 134 -14.71 26.11 -18.95
CA PHE A 134 -13.89 25.79 -17.80
C PHE A 134 -14.60 26.02 -16.45
N GLY A 135 -15.85 26.47 -16.45
CA GLY A 135 -16.62 26.75 -15.24
C GLY A 135 -15.97 27.82 -14.36
N TRP A 136 -15.48 28.89 -14.98
CA TRP A 136 -14.79 29.96 -14.26
C TRP A 136 -15.77 31.02 -13.73
N ARG A 137 -15.46 31.57 -12.56
CA ARG A 137 -16.18 32.72 -11.97
C ARG A 137 -15.44 34.02 -12.33
N ILE A 138 -15.64 34.52 -13.54
CA ILE A 138 -15.06 35.79 -14.03
C ILE A 138 -16.21 36.68 -14.50
N SER A 139 -16.40 37.84 -13.86
CA SER A 139 -17.35 38.88 -14.31
C SER A 139 -16.65 39.93 -15.19
N PRO A 140 -17.38 40.67 -16.04
CA PRO A 140 -16.81 41.75 -16.86
C PRO A 140 -16.05 42.83 -16.06
N SER A 141 -16.43 43.03 -14.79
CA SER A 141 -15.79 43.95 -13.85
C SER A 141 -14.52 43.39 -13.18
N ASN A 142 -14.23 42.09 -13.31
CA ASN A 142 -13.09 41.44 -12.69
C ASN A 142 -11.79 41.74 -13.49
N PRO A 143 -10.66 42.13 -12.86
CA PRO A 143 -9.37 42.30 -13.55
C PRO A 143 -8.93 41.08 -14.37
N LEU A 144 -9.32 39.86 -13.97
CA LEU A 144 -9.08 38.62 -14.70
C LEU A 144 -9.80 38.58 -16.05
N HIS A 145 -10.96 39.23 -16.19
CA HIS A 145 -11.66 39.36 -17.48
C HIS A 145 -10.79 40.09 -18.49
N ARG A 146 -10.27 41.27 -18.10
CA ARG A 146 -9.36 42.05 -18.95
C ARG A 146 -8.11 41.25 -19.34
N ARG A 147 -7.56 40.45 -18.42
CA ARG A 147 -6.41 39.58 -18.71
C ARG A 147 -6.77 38.49 -19.72
N LEU A 148 -7.90 37.82 -19.54
CA LEU A 148 -8.40 36.79 -20.44
C LEU A 148 -8.68 37.36 -21.84
N THR A 149 -9.39 38.49 -21.94
CA THR A 149 -9.65 39.19 -23.22
C THR A 149 -8.36 39.53 -23.96
N LYS A 150 -7.35 40.10 -23.27
CA LYS A 150 -6.05 40.40 -23.88
C LYS A 150 -5.34 39.14 -24.36
N LEU A 151 -5.40 38.06 -23.60
CA LEU A 151 -4.72 36.82 -23.95
C LEU A 151 -5.37 36.10 -25.12
N VAL A 152 -6.70 36.09 -25.17
CA VAL A 152 -7.47 35.58 -26.33
C VAL A 152 -7.13 36.39 -27.58
N GLY A 153 -7.12 37.73 -27.48
CA GLY A 153 -6.75 38.59 -28.60
C GLY A 153 -5.33 38.31 -29.11
N ARG A 154 -4.36 38.16 -28.22
CA ARG A 154 -2.98 37.74 -28.58
C ARG A 154 -2.96 36.39 -29.30
N GLY A 155 -3.74 35.42 -28.82
CA GLY A 155 -3.90 34.12 -29.47
C GLY A 155 -4.52 34.20 -30.87
N GLN A 156 -5.50 35.08 -31.09
CA GLN A 156 -6.08 35.30 -32.41
C GLN A 156 -5.05 35.86 -33.42
N ILE A 157 -4.21 36.81 -32.99
CA ILE A 157 -3.13 37.36 -33.81
C ILE A 157 -2.07 36.30 -34.12
N GLU A 158 -1.62 35.55 -33.11
CA GLU A 158 -0.64 34.47 -33.28
C GLU A 158 -1.17 33.38 -34.23
N ALA A 159 -2.45 32.99 -34.11
CA ALA A 159 -3.05 31.95 -34.95
C ALA A 159 -3.11 32.39 -36.41
N THR A 160 -3.46 33.66 -36.65
CA THR A 160 -3.44 34.25 -38.00
C THR A 160 -2.02 34.28 -38.57
N GLY A 161 -1.03 34.66 -37.75
CA GLY A 161 0.38 34.67 -38.16
C GLY A 161 0.91 33.28 -38.53
N ARG A 162 0.45 32.22 -37.85
CA ARG A 162 0.78 30.82 -38.20
C ARG A 162 0.11 30.36 -39.48
N PHE A 163 -1.17 30.68 -39.65
CA PHE A 163 -1.89 30.35 -40.88
C PHE A 163 -1.24 31.01 -42.12
N GLN A 164 -0.82 32.27 -42.01
CA GLN A 164 -0.07 32.94 -43.08
C GLN A 164 1.25 32.24 -43.40
N GLN A 165 1.99 31.82 -42.38
CA GLN A 165 3.25 31.10 -42.59
C GLN A 165 3.00 29.78 -43.31
N GLU A 166 1.97 29.04 -42.91
CA GLU A 166 1.60 27.76 -43.52
C GLU A 166 1.20 27.93 -44.99
N VAL A 167 0.28 28.85 -45.29
CA VAL A 167 -0.21 29.09 -46.66
C VAL A 167 0.91 29.64 -47.58
N ASN A 168 1.83 30.44 -47.04
CA ASN A 168 2.96 30.99 -47.81
C ASN A 168 4.16 30.02 -47.89
N GLY A 169 4.16 28.91 -47.15
CA GLY A 169 5.31 28.01 -47.02
C GLY A 169 6.50 28.62 -46.26
N ASP A 170 6.26 29.64 -45.43
CA ASP A 170 7.28 30.25 -44.59
C ASP A 170 7.61 29.35 -43.37
N PRO A 171 8.86 29.37 -42.86
CA PRO A 171 9.20 28.64 -41.65
C PRO A 171 8.35 29.08 -40.45
N ALA A 172 7.85 28.10 -39.67
CA ALA A 172 7.08 28.34 -38.46
C ALA A 172 7.86 29.20 -37.44
N ARG A 173 7.37 30.41 -37.17
CA ARG A 173 7.91 31.36 -36.20
C ARG A 173 6.84 31.72 -35.17
N VAL A 174 7.12 31.40 -33.92
CA VAL A 174 6.29 31.80 -32.77
C VAL A 174 6.57 33.28 -32.46
N ARG A 175 5.56 34.14 -32.57
CA ARG A 175 5.71 35.58 -32.29
C ARG A 175 5.43 35.91 -30.83
N ASP A 176 4.64 35.08 -30.17
CA ASP A 176 4.28 35.20 -28.76
C ASP A 176 4.67 33.95 -27.97
N ASP A 177 5.64 34.09 -27.07
CA ASP A 177 6.17 32.98 -26.24
C ASP A 177 5.11 32.29 -25.38
N THR A 178 3.97 32.95 -25.12
CA THR A 178 2.85 32.32 -24.40
C THR A 178 2.29 31.11 -25.13
N PHE A 179 2.51 31.02 -26.44
CA PHE A 179 2.11 29.90 -27.31
C PHE A 179 3.31 29.10 -27.84
N SER A 180 4.48 29.17 -27.18
CA SER A 180 5.65 28.38 -27.57
C SER A 180 5.50 26.88 -27.19
N PRO A 181 6.17 25.96 -27.90
CA PRO A 181 6.15 24.52 -27.58
C PRO A 181 6.55 24.20 -26.13
N GLU A 182 7.42 25.01 -25.52
CA GLU A 182 7.83 24.86 -24.13
C GLU A 182 6.65 25.03 -23.16
N GLN A 183 5.79 26.03 -23.38
CA GLN A 183 4.63 26.26 -22.51
C GLN A 183 3.63 25.10 -22.56
N TYR A 184 3.46 24.47 -23.73
CA TYR A 184 2.62 23.25 -23.84
C TYR A 184 3.22 22.06 -23.08
N ARG A 185 4.55 21.92 -23.08
CA ARG A 185 5.25 20.89 -22.29
C ARG A 185 5.04 21.13 -20.79
N LEU A 186 5.19 22.38 -20.32
CA LEU A 186 4.97 22.76 -18.93
C LEU A 186 3.53 22.52 -18.49
N ASP A 187 2.54 22.82 -19.34
CA ASP A 187 1.14 22.53 -19.03
C ASP A 187 0.85 21.03 -18.95
N ALA A 188 1.48 20.22 -19.81
CA ALA A 188 1.37 18.75 -19.72
C ALA A 188 2.02 18.19 -18.44
N GLU A 189 3.15 18.75 -18.00
CA GLU A 189 3.77 18.45 -16.71
C GLU A 189 2.84 18.81 -15.54
N ARG A 190 2.32 20.05 -15.49
CA ARG A 190 1.38 20.51 -14.46
C ARG A 190 0.09 19.70 -14.42
N ARG A 191 -0.46 19.30 -15.57
CA ARG A 191 -1.65 18.44 -15.65
C ARG A 191 -1.38 17.06 -15.04
N ARG A 192 -0.21 16.48 -15.30
CA ARG A 192 0.23 15.22 -14.67
C ARG A 192 0.36 15.38 -13.16
N ASP A 193 0.96 16.48 -12.71
CA ASP A 193 1.12 16.76 -11.27
C ASP A 193 -0.22 16.99 -10.55
N ARG A 194 -1.21 17.61 -11.20
CA ARG A 194 -2.57 17.80 -10.65
C ARG A 194 -3.40 16.51 -10.66
N GLN A 195 -3.18 15.62 -11.63
CA GLN A 195 -3.84 14.31 -11.71
C GLN A 195 -3.27 13.30 -10.71
N ALA A 196 -2.02 13.47 -10.29
CA ALA A 196 -1.51 12.86 -9.08
C ALA A 196 -2.24 13.50 -7.89
N GLY A 197 -3.34 12.87 -7.43
CA GLY A 197 -4.09 13.33 -6.26
C GLY A 197 -3.22 13.38 -4.99
N THR A 198 -3.84 13.63 -3.83
CA THR A 198 -3.12 13.61 -2.53
C THR A 198 -2.25 12.33 -2.43
N PRO A 199 -0.94 12.44 -2.15
CA PRO A 199 -0.03 11.31 -2.13
C PRO A 199 -0.58 10.14 -1.31
N VAL A 200 -0.59 8.95 -1.89
CA VAL A 200 -1.12 7.76 -1.22
C VAL A 200 0.01 7.17 -0.35
N SER A 201 0.19 7.68 0.86
CA SER A 201 1.29 7.24 1.75
C SER A 201 1.29 5.73 1.97
N LEU A 202 2.44 5.07 1.71
CA LEU A 202 2.68 3.66 1.96
C LEU A 202 2.54 3.32 3.44
N ILE A 203 2.96 4.23 4.32
CA ILE A 203 2.82 4.08 5.76
C ILE A 203 1.35 4.17 6.18
N ALA A 204 0.60 5.14 5.62
CA ALA A 204 -0.83 5.25 5.90
C ALA A 204 -1.62 4.02 5.39
N LEU A 205 -1.25 3.46 4.23
CA LEU A 205 -1.81 2.20 3.72
C LEU A 205 -1.53 1.05 4.68
N PHE A 206 -0.30 0.93 5.16
CA PHE A 206 0.05 -0.08 6.16
C PHE A 206 -0.75 0.08 7.45
N ASP A 207 -0.93 1.30 7.93
CA ASP A 207 -1.73 1.60 9.13
C ASP A 207 -3.20 1.22 8.94
N GLY A 208 -3.72 1.37 7.71
CA GLY A 208 -5.03 0.87 7.32
C GLY A 208 -5.13 -0.66 7.44
N TYR A 209 -4.18 -1.38 6.82
CA TYR A 209 -4.10 -2.83 6.93
C TYR A 209 -3.99 -3.32 8.39
N VAL A 210 -3.18 -2.64 9.22
CA VAL A 210 -3.03 -3.00 10.64
C VAL A 210 -4.33 -2.82 11.41
N ARG A 211 -5.08 -1.74 11.16
CA ARG A 211 -6.38 -1.48 11.80
C ARG A 211 -7.41 -2.57 11.48
N GLU A 212 -7.44 -3.02 10.23
CA GLU A 212 -8.40 -4.06 9.81
C GLU A 212 -7.96 -5.46 10.27
N ARG A 213 -6.70 -5.84 10.00
CA ARG A 213 -6.23 -7.21 10.22
C ARG A 213 -5.89 -7.51 11.67
N ASN A 214 -5.61 -6.48 12.47
CA ASN A 214 -5.12 -6.55 13.85
C ASN A 214 -4.00 -7.58 14.09
N PRO A 215 -2.86 -7.50 13.36
CA PRO A 215 -1.76 -8.44 13.50
C PRO A 215 -1.00 -8.25 14.82
N ALA A 216 -0.26 -9.28 15.24
CA ALA A 216 0.59 -9.20 16.43
C ALA A 216 1.56 -8.01 16.39
N LEU A 217 1.76 -7.33 17.53
CA LEU A 217 2.57 -6.11 17.63
C LEU A 217 4.02 -6.28 17.13
N ALA A 218 4.62 -7.45 17.35
CA ALA A 218 5.94 -7.75 16.81
C ALA A 218 5.97 -7.77 15.27
N THR A 219 4.90 -8.23 14.63
CA THR A 219 4.71 -8.17 13.18
C THR A 219 4.54 -6.73 12.72
N VAL A 220 3.70 -5.94 13.42
CA VAL A 220 3.51 -4.51 13.13
C VAL A 220 4.84 -3.77 13.12
N LYS A 221 5.63 -3.92 14.19
CA LYS A 221 6.96 -3.32 14.33
C LYS A 221 7.89 -3.72 13.18
N ALA A 222 7.96 -5.00 12.86
CA ALA A 222 8.85 -5.51 11.82
C ALA A 222 8.45 -5.00 10.43
N TRP A 223 7.16 -5.07 10.10
CA TRP A 223 6.64 -4.64 8.80
C TRP A 223 6.73 -3.14 8.62
N ARG A 224 6.41 -2.33 9.65
CA ARG A 224 6.60 -0.87 9.58
C ARG A 224 8.04 -0.54 9.21
N ARG A 225 9.03 -1.17 9.87
CA ARG A 225 10.45 -0.98 9.54
C ARG A 225 10.76 -1.34 8.08
N PHE A 226 10.20 -2.42 7.55
CA PHE A 226 10.45 -2.84 6.17
C PHE A 226 9.85 -1.87 5.15
N ILE A 227 8.64 -1.37 5.41
CA ILE A 227 7.96 -0.40 4.55
C ILE A 227 8.66 0.95 4.61
N SER A 228 9.04 1.42 5.81
CA SER A 228 9.86 2.63 5.96
C SER A 228 11.20 2.50 5.21
N ALA A 229 11.86 1.34 5.27
CA ALA A 229 13.09 1.12 4.52
C ALA A 229 12.89 1.19 3.00
N PHE A 230 11.71 0.77 2.49
CA PHE A 230 11.36 0.94 1.08
C PHE A 230 11.14 2.41 0.73
N VAL A 231 10.37 3.15 1.55
CA VAL A 231 10.15 4.61 1.38
C VAL A 231 11.49 5.36 1.36
N THR A 232 12.40 5.05 2.28
CA THR A 232 13.75 5.63 2.30
C THR A 232 14.55 5.27 1.05
N PHE A 233 14.42 4.05 0.54
CA PHE A 233 15.14 3.61 -0.66
C PHE A 233 14.65 4.34 -1.93
N VAL A 234 13.34 4.50 -2.12
CA VAL A 234 12.79 5.17 -3.31
C VAL A 234 12.82 6.71 -3.19
N GLY A 235 12.93 7.24 -1.97
CA GLY A 235 13.05 8.67 -1.70
C GLY A 235 11.71 9.44 -1.70
N TYR A 236 10.58 8.74 -1.76
CA TYR A 236 9.24 9.34 -1.74
C TYR A 236 8.23 8.41 -1.03
N ASP A 237 7.15 8.99 -0.50
CA ASP A 237 6.05 8.26 0.17
C ASP A 237 4.73 8.43 -0.58
N ASP A 238 4.64 7.81 -1.76
CA ASP A 238 3.45 7.82 -2.59
C ASP A 238 3.31 6.51 -3.35
N ALA A 239 2.40 5.66 -2.89
CA ALA A 239 2.14 4.34 -3.44
C ALA A 239 1.59 4.39 -4.87
N ALA A 240 0.94 5.49 -5.29
CA ALA A 240 0.44 5.64 -6.66
C ALA A 240 1.58 5.86 -7.68
N ARG A 241 2.74 6.35 -7.22
CA ARG A 241 3.95 6.55 -8.04
C ARG A 241 4.85 5.32 -8.13
N VAL A 242 4.67 4.34 -7.26
CA VAL A 242 5.51 3.13 -7.20
C VAL A 242 5.35 2.30 -8.46
N LYS A 243 6.46 2.01 -9.14
CA LYS A 243 6.48 1.16 -10.32
C LYS A 243 7.06 -0.23 -10.02
N PRO A 244 6.78 -1.26 -10.84
CA PRO A 244 7.42 -2.57 -10.70
C PRO A 244 8.95 -2.50 -10.69
N GLU A 245 9.54 -1.59 -11.46
CA GLU A 245 10.99 -1.38 -11.54
C GLU A 245 11.58 -0.93 -10.20
N ASP A 246 10.89 -0.06 -9.45
CA ASP A 246 11.31 0.37 -8.11
C ASP A 246 11.38 -0.82 -7.14
N VAL A 247 10.41 -1.72 -7.23
CA VAL A 247 10.35 -2.93 -6.39
C VAL A 247 11.46 -3.91 -6.75
N ILE A 248 11.78 -4.06 -8.03
CA ILE A 248 12.90 -4.90 -8.50
C ILE A 248 14.25 -4.30 -8.07
N ALA A 249 14.44 -3.00 -8.25
CA ALA A 249 15.65 -2.30 -7.80
C ALA A 249 15.84 -2.43 -6.29
N TRP A 250 14.78 -2.30 -5.50
CA TRP A 250 14.83 -2.51 -4.05
C TRP A 250 15.18 -3.95 -3.69
N LYS A 251 14.56 -4.93 -4.36
CA LYS A 251 14.88 -6.35 -4.17
C LYS A 251 16.37 -6.62 -4.43
N ASP A 252 16.94 -6.09 -5.52
CA ASP A 252 18.35 -6.28 -5.85
C ASP A 252 19.27 -5.56 -4.85
N HIS A 253 18.90 -4.35 -4.41
CA HIS A 253 19.58 -3.66 -3.31
C HIS A 253 19.61 -4.50 -2.03
N LEU A 254 18.48 -5.09 -1.64
CA LEU A 254 18.40 -5.95 -0.46
C LEU A 254 19.26 -7.21 -0.59
N LEU A 255 19.35 -7.79 -1.79
CA LEU A 255 20.13 -9.01 -2.06
C LEU A 255 21.64 -8.78 -2.14
N HIS A 256 22.10 -7.53 -2.28
CA HIS A 256 23.52 -7.26 -2.53
C HIS A 256 24.16 -6.23 -1.61
N LYS A 257 23.40 -5.32 -0.98
CA LYS A 257 23.96 -4.15 -0.28
C LYS A 257 23.36 -3.83 1.10
N ALA A 258 22.30 -4.52 1.52
CA ALA A 258 21.53 -4.14 2.72
C ALA A 258 21.95 -4.86 4.03
N GLY A 259 22.98 -5.69 3.99
CA GLY A 259 23.58 -6.36 5.15
C GLY A 259 24.40 -5.39 6.01
N LYS A 260 24.65 -5.77 7.27
CA LYS A 260 25.35 -4.91 8.25
C LYS A 260 26.80 -4.59 7.87
N ASP A 261 27.40 -5.48 7.10
CA ASP A 261 28.76 -5.45 6.56
C ASP A 261 28.78 -5.00 5.08
N GLY A 262 27.67 -4.46 4.58
CA GLY A 262 27.52 -4.10 3.16
C GLY A 262 27.27 -5.29 2.24
N THR A 263 27.11 -6.51 2.78
CA THR A 263 26.76 -7.70 1.98
C THR A 263 25.25 -7.78 1.72
N GLY A 264 24.81 -8.81 0.99
CA GLY A 264 23.41 -9.09 0.73
C GLY A 264 22.65 -9.74 1.87
N LEU A 265 21.34 -9.48 1.97
CA LEU A 265 20.43 -10.28 2.77
C LEU A 265 20.13 -11.62 2.08
N SER A 266 19.81 -12.65 2.87
CA SER A 266 19.44 -13.95 2.30
C SER A 266 18.17 -13.86 1.44
N ALA A 267 18.11 -14.65 0.37
CA ALA A 267 16.96 -14.71 -0.53
C ALA A 267 15.63 -14.95 0.21
N LYS A 268 15.67 -15.80 1.24
CA LYS A 268 14.53 -16.07 2.11
C LYS A 268 14.07 -14.82 2.86
N THR A 269 15.01 -14.08 3.45
CA THR A 269 14.72 -12.82 4.16
C THR A 269 14.10 -11.80 3.21
N VAL A 270 14.70 -11.59 2.04
CA VAL A 270 14.18 -10.62 1.06
C VAL A 270 12.76 -11.01 0.60
N GLY A 271 12.56 -12.27 0.22
CA GLY A 271 11.30 -12.75 -0.34
C GLY A 271 10.17 -12.91 0.69
N GLU A 272 10.44 -13.60 1.81
CA GLU A 272 9.42 -13.98 2.79
C GLU A 272 9.13 -12.89 3.82
N THR A 273 10.01 -11.92 4.01
CA THR A 273 9.78 -10.83 4.98
C THR A 273 9.62 -9.47 4.31
N TYR A 274 10.66 -8.95 3.65
CA TYR A 274 10.64 -7.57 3.11
C TYR A 274 9.60 -7.41 2.00
N LEU A 275 9.72 -8.19 0.93
CA LEU A 275 8.77 -8.12 -0.18
C LEU A 275 7.37 -8.61 0.21
N SER A 276 7.26 -9.58 1.13
CA SER A 276 5.97 -10.07 1.61
C SER A 276 5.16 -8.97 2.30
N ALA A 277 5.82 -8.17 3.15
CA ALA A 277 5.19 -7.03 3.83
C ALA A 277 4.69 -5.97 2.83
N LEU A 278 5.54 -5.57 1.88
CA LEU A 278 5.19 -4.59 0.85
C LEU A 278 4.03 -5.08 -0.03
N LYS A 279 4.13 -6.30 -0.55
CA LYS A 279 3.09 -6.90 -1.40
C LYS A 279 1.75 -7.00 -0.70
N THR A 280 1.75 -7.43 0.56
CA THR A 280 0.51 -7.60 1.32
C THR A 280 -0.15 -6.25 1.57
N THR A 281 0.63 -5.23 1.91
CA THR A 281 0.13 -3.87 2.11
C THR A 281 -0.46 -3.29 0.83
N LEU A 282 0.24 -3.42 -0.30
CA LEU A 282 -0.24 -2.93 -1.60
C LEU A 282 -1.43 -3.73 -2.13
N ARG A 283 -1.49 -5.05 -1.86
CA ARG A 283 -2.65 -5.87 -2.19
C ARG A 283 -3.89 -5.40 -1.43
N TRP A 284 -3.77 -5.20 -0.12
CA TRP A 284 -4.85 -4.66 0.71
C TRP A 284 -5.33 -3.30 0.18
N ALA A 285 -4.42 -2.44 -0.27
CA ALA A 285 -4.76 -1.15 -0.86
C ALA A 285 -5.57 -1.29 -2.16
N VAL A 286 -5.25 -2.26 -3.02
CA VAL A 286 -6.04 -2.58 -4.22
C VAL A 286 -7.41 -3.15 -3.85
N GLU A 287 -7.47 -4.09 -2.91
CA GLU A 287 -8.72 -4.69 -2.40
C GLU A 287 -9.67 -3.63 -1.79
N ASN A 288 -9.11 -2.54 -1.27
CA ASN A 288 -9.86 -1.40 -0.70
C ASN A 288 -10.00 -0.22 -1.68
N HIS A 289 -9.78 -0.43 -2.98
CA HIS A 289 -9.89 0.59 -4.04
C HIS A 289 -9.05 1.86 -3.81
N LYS A 290 -7.96 1.75 -3.06
CA LYS A 290 -6.99 2.84 -2.82
C LYS A 290 -5.89 2.91 -3.89
N LEU A 291 -5.70 1.82 -4.63
CA LEU A 291 -4.80 1.73 -5.78
C LEU A 291 -5.47 0.94 -6.90
N ALA A 292 -5.15 1.28 -8.15
CA ALA A 292 -5.65 0.56 -9.32
C ALA A 292 -4.97 -0.81 -9.51
N GLY A 293 -3.74 -0.98 -9.04
CA GLY A 293 -2.97 -2.21 -9.18
C GLY A 293 -1.85 -2.33 -8.16
N ASN A 294 -1.30 -3.55 -8.02
CA ASN A 294 -0.21 -3.83 -7.09
C ASN A 294 1.13 -3.95 -7.85
N PRO A 295 1.99 -2.92 -7.82
CA PRO A 295 3.27 -2.93 -8.55
C PRO A 295 4.25 -4.01 -8.05
N ALA A 296 4.05 -4.53 -6.83
CA ALA A 296 4.91 -5.57 -6.27
C ALA A 296 4.40 -7.00 -6.57
N ALA A 297 3.24 -7.17 -7.22
CA ALA A 297 2.57 -8.47 -7.35
C ALA A 297 3.44 -9.56 -7.97
N THR A 298 4.21 -9.23 -9.02
CA THR A 298 5.03 -10.17 -9.79
C THR A 298 6.46 -10.29 -9.28
N ALA A 299 6.91 -9.39 -8.40
CA ALA A 299 8.27 -9.45 -7.85
C ALA A 299 8.50 -10.80 -7.16
N ARG A 300 9.54 -11.53 -7.51
CA ARG A 300 9.89 -12.82 -6.89
C ARG A 300 11.39 -12.85 -6.63
N VAL A 301 11.77 -13.39 -5.48
CA VAL A 301 13.17 -13.69 -5.21
C VAL A 301 13.42 -15.11 -5.67
N ARG A 302 14.31 -15.26 -6.64
CA ARG A 302 14.86 -16.54 -7.05
C ARG A 302 16.24 -16.64 -6.44
N GLY A 303 16.38 -17.47 -5.42
CA GLY A 303 17.67 -17.72 -4.78
C GLY A 303 17.81 -19.22 -4.52
N PRO A 304 19.05 -19.73 -4.47
CA PRO A 304 19.28 -21.12 -4.14
C PRO A 304 18.69 -21.43 -2.77
N LYS A 305 18.09 -22.62 -2.64
CA LYS A 305 17.70 -23.11 -1.32
C LYS A 305 18.96 -23.24 -0.48
N ARG A 306 18.90 -22.79 0.77
CA ARG A 306 20.01 -23.00 1.71
C ARG A 306 20.23 -24.50 1.86
N VAL A 307 21.44 -24.94 1.52
CA VAL A 307 21.91 -26.30 1.82
C VAL A 307 22.40 -26.31 3.27
N TYR A 308 22.00 -27.33 4.01
CA TYR A 308 22.45 -27.53 5.38
C TYR A 308 23.59 -28.56 5.38
N THR A 309 24.64 -28.28 6.13
CA THR A 309 25.81 -29.17 6.26
C THR A 309 25.61 -30.24 7.33
N ARG A 310 24.63 -30.07 8.23
CA ARG A 310 24.20 -31.12 9.18
C ARG A 310 22.74 -30.99 9.60
N GLU A 311 22.27 -31.93 10.41
CA GLU A 311 20.96 -31.87 11.04
C GLU A 311 20.84 -30.65 11.96
N ARG A 312 19.63 -30.06 11.96
CA ARG A 312 19.29 -28.89 12.78
C ARG A 312 18.97 -29.24 14.24
N GLY A 313 18.85 -30.53 14.55
CA GLY A 313 18.62 -31.03 15.90
C GLY A 313 19.89 -31.03 16.73
N LEU A 314 19.73 -30.89 18.03
CA LEU A 314 20.84 -31.10 18.97
C LEU A 314 21.32 -32.55 18.87
N SER A 315 22.64 -32.72 18.69
CA SER A 315 23.28 -34.04 18.78
C SER A 315 23.15 -34.61 20.20
N ASN A 316 23.52 -35.88 20.38
CA ASN A 316 23.54 -36.49 21.71
C ASN A 316 24.49 -35.74 22.66
N ASP A 317 25.67 -35.37 22.17
CA ASP A 317 26.67 -34.66 22.97
C ASP A 317 26.24 -33.22 23.28
N GLU A 318 25.65 -32.50 22.32
CA GLU A 318 25.12 -31.16 22.55
C GLU A 318 23.96 -31.18 23.56
N ALA A 319 23.05 -32.16 23.45
CA ALA A 319 21.97 -32.33 24.40
C ALA A 319 22.48 -32.69 25.80
N LYS A 320 23.44 -33.62 25.89
CA LYS A 320 24.08 -34.01 27.15
C LYS A 320 24.78 -32.81 27.79
N MET A 321 25.59 -32.08 27.02
CA MET A 321 26.28 -30.87 27.45
C MET A 321 25.31 -29.84 28.03
N ILE A 322 24.22 -29.52 27.33
CA ILE A 322 23.23 -28.55 27.82
C ILE A 322 22.59 -29.06 29.11
N LEU A 323 22.10 -30.30 29.15
CA LEU A 323 21.39 -30.84 30.31
C LEU A 323 22.31 -31.00 31.53
N THR A 324 23.57 -31.42 31.34
CA THR A 324 24.56 -31.44 32.43
C THR A 324 24.82 -30.04 32.95
N ALA A 325 24.96 -29.05 32.08
CA ALA A 325 25.16 -27.66 32.49
C ALA A 325 23.97 -27.08 33.27
N THR A 326 22.74 -27.59 33.08
CA THR A 326 21.57 -27.17 33.88
C THR A 326 21.64 -27.60 35.34
N LEU A 327 22.46 -28.62 35.66
CA LEU A 327 22.60 -29.18 37.01
C LEU A 327 23.71 -28.50 37.81
N LEU A 328 24.55 -27.70 37.16
CA LEU A 328 25.60 -26.94 37.82
C LEU A 328 24.99 -25.75 38.61
N PRO A 329 25.63 -25.34 39.72
CA PRO A 329 25.21 -24.15 40.44
C PRO A 329 25.13 -22.92 39.52
N PRO A 330 24.03 -22.13 39.57
CA PRO A 330 23.91 -20.95 38.75
C PRO A 330 24.97 -19.89 39.16
N PRO A 331 25.45 -19.06 38.22
CA PRO A 331 26.35 -17.97 38.56
C PRO A 331 25.75 -17.03 39.63
N PRO A 332 26.54 -16.51 40.60
CA PRO A 332 26.01 -15.73 41.73
C PRO A 332 25.17 -14.51 41.36
N ARG A 333 25.43 -13.90 40.20
CA ARG A 333 24.71 -12.71 39.70
C ARG A 333 23.45 -13.03 38.89
N LEU A 334 23.13 -14.31 38.70
CA LEU A 334 21.96 -14.73 37.94
C LEU A 334 20.71 -14.67 38.82
N SER A 335 19.72 -13.84 38.44
CA SER A 335 18.45 -13.76 39.17
C SER A 335 17.79 -15.13 39.32
N ALA A 336 17.11 -15.38 40.45
CA ALA A 336 16.44 -16.66 40.73
C ALA A 336 15.55 -17.16 39.57
N LYS A 337 14.74 -16.27 38.96
CA LYS A 337 13.87 -16.64 37.81
C LYS A 337 14.65 -17.09 36.58
N ARG A 338 15.82 -16.51 36.31
CA ARG A 338 16.71 -16.95 35.22
C ARG A 338 17.44 -18.25 35.57
N ALA A 339 17.82 -18.44 36.83
CA ALA A 339 18.37 -19.71 37.29
C ALA A 339 17.36 -20.84 37.10
N LEU A 340 16.08 -20.63 37.46
CA LEU A 340 15.00 -21.56 37.15
C LEU A 340 14.85 -21.80 35.64
N ALA A 341 14.97 -20.75 34.82
CA ALA A 341 14.90 -20.89 33.38
C ALA A 341 16.03 -21.77 32.83
N HIS A 342 17.27 -21.56 33.27
CA HIS A 342 18.42 -22.41 32.92
C HIS A 342 18.19 -23.86 33.37
N ARG A 343 17.70 -24.05 34.61
CA ARG A 343 17.48 -25.37 35.20
C ARG A 343 16.40 -26.19 34.51
N TRP A 344 15.29 -25.58 34.10
CA TRP A 344 14.08 -26.32 33.72
C TRP A 344 13.67 -26.20 32.26
N VAL A 345 13.93 -25.07 31.60
CA VAL A 345 13.45 -24.87 30.22
C VAL A 345 14.06 -25.87 29.24
N PRO A 346 15.39 -26.16 29.26
CA PRO A 346 15.96 -27.18 28.39
C PRO A 346 15.35 -28.57 28.59
N TRP A 347 15.13 -28.98 29.84
CA TRP A 347 14.53 -30.25 30.21
C TRP A 347 13.09 -30.39 29.71
N LEU A 348 12.26 -29.37 29.93
CA LEU A 348 10.89 -29.35 29.41
C LEU A 348 10.88 -29.40 27.87
N CYS A 349 11.78 -28.65 27.21
CA CYS A 349 11.88 -28.69 25.75
C CYS A 349 12.35 -30.06 25.23
N ALA A 350 13.22 -30.76 25.97
CA ALA A 350 13.74 -32.07 25.60
C ALA A 350 12.66 -33.16 25.60
N TYR A 351 11.69 -33.08 26.52
CA TYR A 351 10.60 -34.05 26.66
C TYR A 351 9.29 -33.68 25.98
N THR A 352 9.10 -32.42 25.60
CA THR A 352 7.84 -31.96 24.97
C THR A 352 8.04 -31.48 23.53
N GLY A 353 9.27 -31.14 23.14
CA GLY A 353 9.54 -30.47 21.87
C GLY A 353 8.75 -29.17 21.67
N ALA A 354 8.18 -28.59 22.72
CA ALA A 354 7.44 -27.34 22.66
C ALA A 354 8.35 -26.20 22.18
N ARG A 355 7.77 -25.11 21.67
CA ARG A 355 8.57 -23.92 21.34
C ARG A 355 9.11 -23.35 22.64
N VAL A 356 10.37 -22.94 22.67
CA VAL A 356 10.97 -22.36 23.88
C VAL A 356 10.12 -21.25 24.50
N ASN A 357 9.50 -20.39 23.68
CA ASN A 357 8.68 -19.28 24.16
C ASN A 357 7.32 -19.73 24.74
N GLU A 358 6.81 -20.91 24.34
CA GLU A 358 5.64 -21.53 24.96
C GLU A 358 6.00 -22.06 26.37
N ILE A 359 7.24 -22.50 26.57
CA ILE A 359 7.74 -22.94 27.88
C ILE A 359 8.11 -21.75 28.77
N THR A 360 8.83 -20.75 28.24
CA THR A 360 9.28 -19.60 29.04
C THR A 360 8.14 -18.71 29.53
N GLN A 361 6.93 -18.86 28.98
CA GLN A 361 5.73 -18.17 29.44
C GLN A 361 4.89 -18.95 30.47
N LEU A 362 5.24 -20.21 30.78
CA LEU A 362 4.49 -21.02 31.74
C LEU A 362 4.36 -20.32 33.10
N ARG A 363 3.17 -20.45 33.68
CA ARG A 363 2.82 -20.04 35.04
C ARG A 363 2.70 -21.28 35.92
N GLY A 364 2.82 -21.14 37.24
CA GLY A 364 2.66 -22.30 38.12
C GLY A 364 1.30 -22.98 37.98
N LYS A 365 0.22 -22.20 37.79
CA LYS A 365 -1.13 -22.74 37.52
C LYS A 365 -1.25 -23.53 36.22
N ASP A 366 -0.32 -23.36 35.28
CA ASP A 366 -0.30 -24.13 34.04
C ASP A 366 0.26 -25.55 34.27
N VAL A 367 0.80 -25.85 35.46
CA VAL A 367 1.23 -27.19 35.87
C VAL A 367 0.19 -27.77 36.84
N ALA A 368 -0.52 -28.79 36.40
CA ALA A 368 -1.67 -29.32 37.15
C ALA A 368 -1.78 -30.84 37.04
N LEU A 369 -2.44 -31.44 38.03
CA LEU A 369 -2.86 -32.83 37.99
C LEU A 369 -4.19 -32.91 37.23
N VAL A 370 -4.21 -33.65 36.13
CA VAL A 370 -5.41 -33.89 35.32
C VAL A 370 -5.55 -35.39 35.20
N ASP A 371 -6.67 -35.94 35.67
CA ASP A 371 -6.94 -37.38 35.69
C ASP A 371 -5.81 -38.20 36.33
N GLY A 372 -5.25 -37.69 37.44
CA GLY A 372 -4.14 -38.33 38.15
C GLY A 372 -2.77 -38.18 37.48
N ILE A 373 -2.66 -37.47 36.34
CA ILE A 373 -1.44 -37.28 35.57
C ILE A 373 -0.94 -35.84 35.71
N TRP A 374 0.35 -35.67 36.03
CA TRP A 374 0.97 -34.35 36.01
C TRP A 374 1.12 -33.84 34.58
N THR A 375 0.63 -32.65 34.31
CA THR A 375 0.61 -32.06 32.97
C THR A 375 1.10 -30.61 32.96
N ILE A 376 1.46 -30.12 31.77
CA ILE A 376 1.59 -28.69 31.47
C ILE A 376 0.52 -28.27 30.46
N ARG A 377 -0.16 -27.15 30.72
CA ARG A 377 -1.10 -26.52 29.81
C ARG A 377 -0.41 -25.40 29.03
N ILE A 378 -0.25 -25.59 27.72
CA ILE A 378 0.24 -24.54 26.81
C ILE A 378 -0.99 -23.82 26.25
N THR A 379 -1.19 -22.57 26.62
CA THR A 379 -2.42 -21.80 26.35
C THR A 379 -2.11 -20.35 25.95
N PRO A 380 -2.95 -19.71 25.10
CA PRO A 380 -2.79 -18.29 24.77
C PRO A 380 -2.93 -17.35 25.98
N GLU A 381 -3.55 -17.80 27.08
CA GLU A 381 -3.67 -17.02 28.32
C GLU A 381 -2.32 -16.71 28.99
N ALA A 382 -1.31 -17.56 28.77
CA ALA A 382 0.04 -17.35 29.28
C ALA A 382 0.86 -16.42 28.37
N GLY A 383 0.47 -16.33 27.10
CA GLY A 383 1.10 -15.53 26.07
C GLY A 383 0.95 -16.16 24.68
N PRO A 384 1.41 -15.47 23.61
CA PRO A 384 1.14 -15.87 22.23
C PRO A 384 1.60 -17.29 21.91
N ILE A 385 0.68 -18.10 21.38
CA ILE A 385 0.96 -19.42 20.81
C ILE A 385 0.66 -19.42 19.31
N LYS A 386 1.30 -20.31 18.56
CA LYS A 386 1.16 -20.30 17.09
C LYS A 386 -0.13 -20.94 16.58
N ASN A 387 -0.56 -22.03 17.21
CA ASN A 387 -1.59 -22.92 16.66
C ASN A 387 -2.77 -23.06 17.64
N PHE A 388 -2.74 -24.03 18.55
CA PHE A 388 -3.85 -24.31 19.47
C PHE A 388 -3.35 -24.59 20.89
N ALA A 389 -4.25 -24.41 21.86
CA ALA A 389 -4.00 -24.71 23.26
C ALA A 389 -4.01 -26.23 23.51
N ARG A 390 -3.09 -26.73 24.31
CA ARG A 390 -2.92 -28.17 24.51
C ARG A 390 -2.42 -28.51 25.90
N THR A 391 -2.80 -29.70 26.37
CA THR A 391 -2.34 -30.28 27.64
C THR A 391 -1.34 -31.38 27.32
N VAL A 392 -0.13 -31.28 27.86
CA VAL A 392 0.95 -32.24 27.62
C VAL A 392 1.34 -32.89 28.93
N ALA A 393 1.28 -34.21 29.02
CA ALA A 393 1.74 -34.94 30.19
C ALA A 393 3.24 -34.73 30.42
N LEU A 394 3.62 -34.55 31.68
CA LEU A 394 5.01 -34.48 32.09
C LEU A 394 5.62 -35.87 32.09
N HIS A 395 6.81 -35.99 31.50
CA HIS A 395 7.59 -37.21 31.57
C HIS A 395 7.91 -37.54 33.04
N PRO A 396 7.85 -38.82 33.49
CA PRO A 396 8.15 -39.21 34.87
C PRO A 396 9.48 -38.65 35.39
N HIS A 397 10.54 -38.70 34.56
CA HIS A 397 11.82 -38.08 34.90
C HIS A 397 11.77 -36.59 35.28
N ILE A 398 10.87 -35.80 34.69
CA ILE A 398 10.71 -34.37 35.06
C ILE A 398 10.01 -34.25 36.42
N VAL A 399 9.05 -35.14 36.68
CA VAL A 399 8.36 -35.21 37.98
C VAL A 399 9.36 -35.62 39.07
N ASP A 400 10.12 -36.70 38.86
CA ASP A 400 11.14 -37.20 39.80
C ASP A 400 12.23 -36.16 40.12
N GLN A 401 12.56 -35.30 39.16
CA GLN A 401 13.54 -34.23 39.37
C GLN A 401 13.00 -33.09 40.27
N GLY A 402 11.69 -33.05 40.57
CA GLY A 402 11.07 -32.05 41.44
C GLY A 402 10.51 -30.81 40.72
N PHE A 403 10.27 -30.88 39.40
CA PHE A 403 9.72 -29.71 38.68
C PHE A 403 8.34 -29.29 39.18
N VAL A 404 7.51 -30.25 39.59
CA VAL A 404 6.15 -30.01 40.08
C VAL A 404 6.16 -29.11 41.32
N ASP A 405 7.09 -29.34 42.26
CA ASP A 405 7.17 -28.57 43.49
C ASP A 405 7.62 -27.13 43.21
N VAL A 406 8.57 -26.96 42.29
CA VAL A 406 9.01 -25.65 41.79
C VAL A 406 7.84 -24.88 41.17
N ALA A 407 7.02 -25.55 40.37
CA ALA A 407 5.88 -24.93 39.71
C ALA A 407 4.80 -24.51 40.72
N LYS A 408 4.45 -25.40 41.66
CA LYS A 408 3.45 -25.13 42.71
C LYS A 408 3.86 -24.01 43.67
N ALA A 409 5.16 -23.82 43.90
CA ALA A 409 5.66 -22.72 44.73
C ALA A 409 5.50 -21.33 44.09
N THR A 410 5.01 -21.24 42.84
CA THR A 410 4.87 -19.97 42.12
C THR A 410 3.43 -19.74 41.63
N ALA A 411 2.78 -18.66 42.06
CA ALA A 411 1.44 -18.31 41.53
C ALA A 411 1.47 -17.71 40.10
N GLY A 412 2.51 -16.93 39.77
CA GLY A 412 2.68 -16.23 38.50
C GLY A 412 3.58 -16.95 37.49
N PRO A 413 4.22 -16.21 36.55
CA PRO A 413 5.19 -16.79 35.63
C PRO A 413 6.39 -17.44 36.34
N LEU A 414 6.81 -18.59 35.82
CA LEU A 414 7.89 -19.39 36.40
C LEU A 414 9.27 -18.77 36.16
N PHE A 415 9.48 -18.17 34.98
CA PHE A 415 10.82 -17.89 34.45
C PHE A 415 11.17 -16.41 34.29
N PHE A 416 10.23 -15.52 34.61
CA PHE A 416 10.47 -14.08 34.64
C PHE A 416 9.58 -13.43 35.69
N ASP A 417 9.91 -12.18 36.02
CA ASP A 417 9.14 -11.36 36.93
C ASP A 417 8.37 -10.28 36.13
N PRO A 418 7.03 -10.33 36.12
CA PRO A 418 6.20 -9.32 35.47
C PRO A 418 6.43 -7.88 35.97
N SER A 419 6.85 -7.71 37.23
CA SER A 419 7.09 -6.37 37.81
C SER A 419 8.28 -5.66 37.14
N LEU A 420 9.22 -6.42 36.59
CA LEU A 420 10.40 -5.90 35.87
C LEU A 420 10.11 -5.52 34.42
N ARG A 421 8.83 -5.48 34.03
CA ARG A 421 8.41 -5.12 32.67
C ARG A 421 8.61 -3.62 32.46
N ARG A 422 9.39 -3.26 31.45
CA ARG A 422 9.58 -1.86 31.02
C ARG A 422 8.35 -1.37 30.25
N LYS A 423 7.98 -0.09 30.40
CA LYS A 423 6.92 0.55 29.59
C LYS A 423 7.21 0.40 28.09
N GLY A 424 6.18 0.14 27.28
CA GLY A 424 6.30 -0.04 25.82
C GLY A 424 6.88 -1.40 25.35
N SER A 425 6.93 -2.41 26.22
CA SER A 425 7.53 -3.72 25.90
C SER A 425 6.56 -4.75 25.28
N ASP A 426 5.35 -4.36 24.90
CA ASP A 426 4.38 -5.29 24.29
C ASP A 426 4.86 -5.88 22.97
N GLU A 427 5.71 -5.15 22.25
CA GLU A 427 6.39 -5.63 21.04
C GLU A 427 7.50 -6.65 21.34
N ASN A 428 7.97 -6.72 22.59
CA ASN A 428 9.08 -7.58 23.05
C ASN A 428 8.76 -8.23 24.41
N PRO A 429 7.90 -9.28 24.41
CA PRO A 429 7.49 -9.96 25.63
C PRO A 429 8.66 -10.47 26.47
N GLN A 430 8.54 -10.47 27.80
CA GLN A 430 9.60 -10.94 28.69
C GLN A 430 9.93 -12.42 28.48
N SER A 431 8.92 -13.26 28.19
CA SER A 431 9.11 -14.68 27.85
C SER A 431 10.06 -14.88 26.65
N LYS A 432 9.96 -14.01 25.64
CA LYS A 432 10.88 -14.00 24.49
C LYS A 432 12.31 -13.64 24.91
N LYS A 433 12.49 -12.66 25.79
CA LYS A 433 13.82 -12.29 26.33
C LYS A 433 14.45 -13.42 27.15
N VAL A 434 13.65 -14.18 27.90
CA VAL A 434 14.14 -15.38 28.59
C VAL A 434 14.69 -16.39 27.57
N GLY A 435 13.94 -16.66 26.48
CA GLY A 435 14.41 -17.50 25.39
C GLY A 435 15.70 -16.99 24.75
N GLU A 436 15.82 -15.69 24.49
CA GLU A 436 17.05 -15.08 23.95
C GLU A 436 18.26 -15.26 24.88
N HIS A 437 18.07 -15.08 26.20
CA HIS A 437 19.12 -15.31 27.18
C HIS A 437 19.52 -16.79 27.25
N LEU A 438 18.55 -17.71 27.22
CA LEU A 438 18.82 -19.16 27.15
C LEU A 438 19.64 -19.52 25.91
N ALA A 439 19.31 -18.96 24.75
CA ALA A 439 20.07 -19.21 23.54
C ALA A 439 21.53 -18.73 23.67
N LYS A 440 21.74 -17.54 24.25
CA LYS A 440 23.10 -17.00 24.52
C LYS A 440 23.85 -17.89 25.50
N TRP A 441 23.21 -18.34 26.58
CA TRP A 441 23.81 -19.24 27.55
C TRP A 441 24.22 -20.58 26.91
N VAL A 442 23.33 -21.20 26.12
CA VAL A 442 23.64 -22.44 25.39
C VAL A 442 24.82 -22.26 24.42
N ARG A 443 24.95 -21.09 23.77
CA ARG A 443 26.15 -20.78 22.97
C ARG A 443 27.40 -20.70 23.85
N SER A 444 27.33 -20.04 25.00
CA SER A 444 28.50 -19.86 25.90
C SER A 444 29.02 -21.16 26.50
N ILE A 445 28.20 -22.21 26.60
CA ILE A 445 28.63 -23.52 27.12
C ILE A 445 29.20 -24.46 26.05
N GLY A 446 29.21 -24.06 24.76
CA GLY A 446 29.92 -24.79 23.70
C GLY A 446 29.07 -25.26 22.52
N VAL A 447 27.74 -25.08 22.53
CA VAL A 447 26.90 -25.45 21.37
C VAL A 447 26.95 -24.32 20.33
N THR A 448 28.02 -24.23 19.55
CA THR A 448 28.32 -23.08 18.68
C THR A 448 28.00 -23.28 17.20
N HIS A 449 27.66 -24.50 16.77
CA HIS A 449 27.42 -24.78 15.35
C HIS A 449 26.33 -23.85 14.76
N PRO A 450 26.59 -23.16 13.64
CA PRO A 450 25.72 -22.10 13.13
C PRO A 450 24.35 -22.60 12.63
N GLU A 451 24.27 -23.86 12.22
CA GLU A 451 23.02 -24.48 11.73
C GLU A 451 22.10 -24.99 12.84
N VAL A 452 22.63 -25.16 14.05
CA VAL A 452 21.85 -25.52 15.23
C VAL A 452 21.35 -24.23 15.87
N GLN A 453 20.03 -24.04 15.91
CA GLN A 453 19.44 -22.94 16.68
C GLN A 453 19.26 -23.44 18.12
N PRO A 454 19.92 -22.87 19.14
CA PRO A 454 19.93 -23.41 20.50
C PRO A 454 18.55 -23.80 21.03
N ASN A 455 17.59 -22.90 20.87
CA ASN A 455 16.23 -23.11 21.36
C ASN A 455 15.37 -24.02 20.48
N HIS A 456 15.55 -23.98 19.15
CA HIS A 456 14.75 -24.79 18.22
C HIS A 456 15.35 -26.19 18.00
N GLY A 457 16.62 -26.37 18.35
CA GLY A 457 17.33 -27.64 18.26
C GLY A 457 16.69 -28.73 19.13
N TRP A 458 16.14 -28.37 20.29
CA TRP A 458 15.35 -29.29 21.13
C TRP A 458 14.12 -29.83 20.42
N ARG A 459 13.38 -28.97 19.70
CA ARG A 459 12.19 -29.39 18.95
C ARG A 459 12.55 -30.37 17.83
N HIS A 460 13.64 -30.09 17.11
CA HIS A 460 14.15 -31.01 16.09
C HIS A 460 14.59 -32.33 16.71
N ARG A 461 15.35 -32.28 17.82
CA ARG A 461 15.80 -33.47 18.55
C ARG A 461 14.62 -34.30 19.05
N PHE A 462 13.63 -33.70 19.70
CA PHE A 462 12.41 -34.38 20.13
C PHE A 462 11.75 -35.13 18.96
N LYS A 463 11.65 -34.50 17.78
CA LYS A 463 11.09 -35.16 16.59
C LYS A 463 11.93 -36.36 16.14
N THR A 464 13.25 -36.27 16.23
CA THR A 464 14.14 -37.39 15.90
C THR A 464 14.00 -38.53 16.92
N ILE A 465 14.10 -38.23 18.22
CA ILE A 465 14.03 -39.25 19.27
C ILE A 465 12.64 -39.91 19.35
N SER A 466 11.56 -39.14 19.19
CA SER A 466 10.19 -39.67 19.12
C SER A 466 9.99 -40.66 17.97
N ARG A 467 10.66 -40.46 16.82
CA ARG A 467 10.64 -41.45 15.73
C ARG A 467 11.36 -42.74 16.10
N ASN A 468 12.51 -42.63 16.78
CA ASN A 468 13.29 -43.80 17.19
C ASN A 468 12.52 -44.71 18.15
N VAL A 469 11.71 -44.12 19.03
CA VAL A 469 10.86 -44.86 19.98
C VAL A 469 9.47 -45.18 19.43
N ARG A 470 9.26 -44.97 18.12
CA ARG A 470 8.01 -45.23 17.40
C ARG A 470 6.78 -44.57 18.06
N MET A 471 6.96 -43.36 18.55
CA MET A 471 5.88 -42.54 19.10
C MET A 471 4.79 -42.35 18.04
N ASP A 472 3.54 -42.49 18.46
CA ASP A 472 2.40 -42.27 17.57
C ASP A 472 2.53 -40.91 16.84
N PRO A 473 2.45 -40.87 15.49
CA PRO A 473 2.67 -39.67 14.72
C PRO A 473 1.74 -38.50 15.08
N GLU A 474 0.47 -38.78 15.37
CA GLU A 474 -0.58 -37.82 15.68
C GLU A 474 -0.36 -37.25 17.09
N ILE A 475 -0.18 -38.11 18.09
CA ILE A 475 0.10 -37.68 19.46
C ILE A 475 1.42 -36.90 19.54
N ARG A 476 2.45 -37.32 18.80
CA ARG A 476 3.72 -36.58 18.67
C ARG A 476 3.53 -35.19 18.06
N ASP A 477 2.67 -35.06 17.05
CA ASP A 477 2.35 -33.78 16.42
C ASP A 477 1.48 -32.90 17.33
N TYR A 478 0.55 -33.49 18.08
CA TYR A 478 -0.22 -32.84 19.15
C TYR A 478 0.69 -32.29 20.25
N ILE A 479 1.60 -33.10 20.82
CA ILE A 479 2.57 -32.68 21.87
C ILE A 479 3.37 -31.45 21.42
N GLN A 480 3.84 -31.47 20.16
CA GLN A 480 4.57 -30.34 19.58
C GLN A 480 3.67 -29.16 19.16
N GLY A 481 2.35 -29.34 19.14
CA GLY A 481 1.38 -28.35 18.68
C GLY A 481 1.50 -28.06 17.19
N HIS A 482 1.60 -29.09 16.35
CA HIS A 482 1.41 -28.98 14.90
C HIS A 482 -0.07 -29.13 14.55
N VAL A 483 -0.54 -28.33 13.60
CA VAL A 483 -1.93 -28.39 13.13
C VAL A 483 -2.18 -29.77 12.51
N PRO A 484 -3.33 -30.41 12.78
CA PRO A 484 -3.76 -31.63 12.10
C PRO A 484 -3.66 -31.50 10.57
N ARG A 485 -3.27 -32.59 9.90
CA ARG A 485 -3.09 -32.63 8.45
C ARG A 485 -4.38 -32.93 7.70
N THR A 486 -5.32 -33.59 8.35
CA THR A 486 -6.60 -34.03 7.76
C THR A 486 -7.78 -33.58 8.62
N GLU A 487 -8.98 -33.55 8.05
CA GLU A 487 -10.21 -33.30 8.83
C GLU A 487 -10.47 -34.42 9.86
N GLY A 488 -10.10 -35.67 9.55
CA GLY A 488 -10.24 -36.81 10.46
C GLY A 488 -9.41 -36.66 11.74
N GLU A 489 -8.16 -36.21 11.62
CA GLU A 489 -7.26 -35.89 12.75
C GLU A 489 -7.77 -34.71 13.63
N LYS A 490 -8.87 -34.04 13.26
CA LYS A 490 -9.51 -33.03 14.11
C LYS A 490 -10.59 -33.62 15.03
N TYR A 491 -11.03 -34.86 14.80
CA TYR A 491 -12.11 -35.48 15.55
C TYR A 491 -11.58 -36.28 16.74
N GLY A 492 -12.20 -36.07 17.92
CA GLY A 492 -11.76 -36.65 19.19
C GLY A 492 -10.69 -35.81 19.89
N ASP A 493 -10.57 -36.00 21.20
CA ASP A 493 -9.59 -35.29 22.03
C ASP A 493 -8.39 -36.19 22.36
N THR A 494 -7.21 -35.60 22.44
CA THR A 494 -6.01 -36.28 22.91
C THR A 494 -5.94 -36.24 24.44
N SER A 495 -6.22 -37.37 25.10
CA SER A 495 -6.23 -37.47 26.57
C SER A 495 -4.81 -37.37 27.18
N PRO A 496 -4.68 -36.88 28.42
CA PRO A 496 -3.40 -36.89 29.14
C PRO A 496 -2.76 -38.28 29.26
N GLU A 497 -3.57 -39.33 29.36
CA GLU A 497 -3.11 -40.73 29.40
C GLU A 497 -2.43 -41.14 28.09
N ALA A 498 -3.04 -40.85 26.95
CA ALA A 498 -2.44 -41.13 25.65
C ALA A 498 -1.11 -40.39 25.48
N VAL A 499 -1.04 -39.13 25.93
CA VAL A 499 0.21 -38.35 25.91
C VAL A 499 1.25 -38.95 26.83
N LEU A 500 0.89 -39.32 28.07
CA LEU A 500 1.81 -39.90 29.04
C LEU A 500 2.41 -41.21 28.53
N ARG A 501 1.56 -42.10 27.97
CA ARG A 501 1.99 -43.36 27.36
C ARG A 501 3.08 -43.12 26.32
N GLU A 502 2.86 -42.17 25.41
CA GLU A 502 3.79 -41.86 24.33
C GLU A 502 5.06 -41.16 24.84
N VAL A 503 4.92 -40.14 25.70
CA VAL A 503 6.06 -39.40 26.26
C VAL A 503 6.96 -40.33 27.08
N SER A 504 6.39 -41.27 27.84
CA SER A 504 7.16 -42.22 28.67
C SER A 504 8.02 -43.20 27.87
N ARG A 505 7.82 -43.31 26.54
CA ARG A 505 8.71 -44.08 25.65
C ARG A 505 10.05 -43.38 25.41
N LEU A 506 10.13 -42.07 25.66
CA LEU A 506 11.37 -41.32 25.53
C LEU A 506 12.39 -41.80 26.59
N PRO A 507 13.68 -41.96 26.23
CA PRO A 507 14.68 -42.34 27.21
C PRO A 507 14.86 -41.26 28.27
N ARG A 508 15.23 -41.68 29.48
CA ARG A 508 15.72 -40.75 30.51
C ARG A 508 17.04 -40.14 30.02
N TYR A 509 17.13 -38.81 29.96
CA TYR A 509 18.39 -38.13 29.68
C TYR A 509 19.30 -38.21 30.91
N LEU A 510 20.62 -38.29 30.71
CA LEU A 510 21.59 -38.38 31.82
C LEU A 510 21.31 -39.54 32.79
N GLY A 511 20.75 -40.65 32.27
CA GLY A 511 20.48 -41.87 33.01
C GLY A 511 21.73 -42.47 33.62
#